data_AF-A0A950IVA2-F1
#
_entry.id   AF-A0A950IVA2-F1
#
_cell.length_a   1.000
_cell.length_b   1.000
_cell.length_c   1.000
_cell.angle_alpha   90.00
_cell.angle_beta   90.00
_cell.angle_gamma   90.00
#
_symmetry.space_group_name_H-M   'P 1'
#
loop_
_entity.id
_entity.type
_entity.pdbx_description
1 polymer ?
#
loop_
_entity_poly.entity_id
_entity_poly.type
_entity_poly.pdbx_seq_one_letter_code
_entity_poly.pdbx_strand_id
1 'polypeptide(L)'
;MTGEPMIPRVIPQAMADRYVALLNELISLAHEASDVSTSPQAAVWRQKLVPLLDSRLFAARTAMFHLTTGDENPLLAHALQSRFLARDMDDYSFDFAGGEFAAQLKEKQRLVVYAAWQVCHAAGAV
;
A
#
# COMPACT_ATOMS: atom_id res chain seq x y z
N MET A 1 -15.85 -31.53 24.30
CA MET A 1 -15.02 -31.00 23.19
C MET A 1 -15.86 -29.97 22.46
N THR A 2 -15.81 -28.71 22.89
CA THR A 2 -16.47 -27.60 22.20
C THR A 2 -15.58 -27.21 21.04
N GLY A 3 -15.89 -27.70 19.85
CA GLY A 3 -15.32 -27.14 18.63
C GLY A 3 -15.84 -25.72 18.52
N GLU A 4 -15.00 -24.73 18.81
CA GLU A 4 -15.31 -23.35 18.49
C GLU A 4 -15.64 -23.30 16.99
N PRO A 5 -16.75 -22.65 16.58
CA PRO A 5 -17.03 -22.48 15.17
C PRO A 5 -15.84 -21.74 14.54
N MET A 6 -15.12 -22.42 13.65
CA MET A 6 -14.14 -21.77 12.77
C MET A 6 -14.93 -20.80 11.89
N ILE A 7 -15.03 -19.55 12.33
CA ILE A 7 -15.52 -18.47 11.48
C ILE A 7 -14.55 -18.42 10.30
N PRO A 8 -15.03 -18.53 9.04
CA PRO A 8 -14.19 -18.39 7.88
C PRO A 8 -13.44 -17.06 7.98
N ARG A 9 -12.11 -17.11 8.00
CA ARG A 9 -11.27 -15.92 7.99
C ARG A 9 -11.29 -15.37 6.57
N VAL A 10 -12.26 -14.51 6.30
CA VAL A 10 -12.51 -13.86 5.01
C VAL A 10 -12.07 -12.41 5.14
N ILE A 11 -11.33 -11.91 4.16
CA ILE A 11 -10.95 -10.49 4.09
C ILE A 11 -12.22 -9.68 3.79
N PRO A 12 -12.69 -8.79 4.68
CA PRO A 12 -13.86 -7.97 4.37
C PRO A 12 -13.58 -7.05 3.19
N GLN A 13 -14.52 -6.99 2.23
CA GLN A 13 -14.39 -6.15 1.03
C GLN A 13 -14.04 -4.69 1.37
N ALA A 14 -14.66 -4.12 2.41
CA ALA A 14 -14.37 -2.76 2.85
C ALA A 14 -12.92 -2.56 3.34
N MET A 15 -12.29 -3.59 3.92
CA MET A 15 -10.86 -3.52 4.31
C MET A 15 -9.96 -3.59 3.07
N ALA A 16 -10.30 -4.46 2.13
CA ALA A 16 -9.61 -4.59 0.86
C ALA A 16 -9.67 -3.28 0.04
N ASP A 17 -10.87 -2.70 -0.09
CA ASP A 17 -11.10 -1.41 -0.75
C ASP A 17 -10.30 -0.29 -0.08
N ARG A 18 -10.34 -0.20 1.26
CA ARG A 18 -9.60 0.81 2.02
C ARG A 18 -8.10 0.70 1.79
N TYR A 19 -7.57 -0.53 1.79
CA TYR A 19 -6.15 -0.77 1.55
C TYR A 19 -5.71 -0.27 0.17
N VAL A 20 -6.45 -0.62 -0.89
CA VAL A 20 -6.13 -0.17 -2.26
C VAL A 20 -6.36 1.33 -2.44
N ALA A 21 -7.38 1.91 -1.80
CA ALA A 21 -7.61 3.34 -1.82
C ALA A 21 -6.44 4.12 -1.21
N LEU A 22 -5.94 3.70 -0.04
CA LEU A 22 -4.79 4.33 0.61
C LEU A 22 -3.51 4.19 -0.23
N LEU A 23 -3.32 3.05 -0.89
CA LEU A 23 -2.18 2.87 -1.80
C LEU A 23 -2.27 3.82 -2.99
N ASN A 24 -3.46 3.98 -3.57
CA ASN A 24 -3.72 4.93 -4.63
C ASN A 24 -3.45 6.37 -4.19
N GLU A 25 -3.91 6.78 -3.01
CA GLU A 25 -3.67 8.12 -2.45
C GLU A 25 -2.18 8.41 -2.24
N LEU A 26 -1.41 7.44 -1.71
CA LEU A 26 0.04 7.58 -1.56
C LEU A 26 0.71 7.83 -2.92
N ILE A 27 0.28 7.11 -3.95
CA ILE A 27 0.86 7.18 -5.30
C ILE A 27 0.49 8.50 -5.99
N SER A 28 -0.77 8.92 -5.90
CA SER A 28 -1.18 10.22 -6.42
C SER A 28 -0.38 11.35 -5.80
N LEU A 29 -0.15 11.29 -4.48
CA LEU A 29 0.69 12.26 -3.77
C LEU A 29 2.17 12.19 -4.19
N ALA A 30 2.70 10.99 -4.43
CA ALA A 30 4.06 10.81 -4.92
C ALA A 30 4.26 11.39 -6.33
N HIS A 31 3.29 11.19 -7.24
CA HIS A 31 3.27 11.83 -8.56
C HIS A 31 3.26 13.35 -8.42
N GLU A 32 2.31 13.91 -7.66
CA GLU A 32 2.17 15.35 -7.45
C GLU A 32 3.46 15.98 -6.89
N ALA A 33 4.01 15.42 -5.82
CA ALA A 33 5.26 15.87 -5.21
C ALA A 33 6.42 15.86 -6.22
N SER A 34 6.47 14.83 -7.07
CA SER A 34 7.51 14.63 -8.07
C SER A 34 7.41 15.53 -9.29
N ASP A 35 6.20 15.99 -9.61
CA ASP A 35 5.94 16.91 -10.72
C ASP A 35 6.20 18.37 -10.33
N VAL A 36 5.91 18.76 -9.08
CA VAL A 36 6.14 20.14 -8.60
C VAL A 36 7.58 20.42 -8.19
N SER A 37 8.38 19.38 -7.94
CA SER A 37 9.78 19.52 -7.51
C SER A 37 10.77 19.35 -8.67
N THR A 38 11.74 20.25 -8.73
CA THR A 38 12.87 20.19 -9.68
C THR A 38 14.16 19.67 -9.04
N SER A 39 14.10 19.20 -7.79
CA SER A 39 15.28 18.73 -7.07
C SER A 39 15.88 17.46 -7.71
N PRO A 40 17.18 17.17 -7.53
CA PRO A 40 17.78 15.91 -7.97
C PRO A 40 17.06 14.69 -7.40
N GLN A 41 16.54 14.80 -6.17
CA GLN A 41 15.76 13.75 -5.54
C GLN A 41 14.41 13.55 -6.23
N ALA A 42 13.75 14.61 -6.72
CA ALA A 42 12.54 14.47 -7.53
C ALA A 42 12.77 13.64 -8.80
N ALA A 43 13.94 13.76 -9.43
CA ALA A 43 14.31 12.92 -10.57
C ALA A 43 14.45 11.44 -10.16
N VAL A 44 15.07 11.17 -9.01
CA VAL A 44 15.18 9.81 -8.47
C VAL A 44 13.80 9.22 -8.16
N TRP A 45 12.90 10.00 -7.56
CA TRP A 45 11.52 9.61 -7.32
C TRP A 45 10.80 9.25 -8.61
N ARG A 46 10.80 10.14 -9.62
CA ARG A 46 10.15 9.90 -10.92
C ARG A 46 10.68 8.69 -11.66
N GLN A 47 11.98 8.46 -11.61
CA GLN A 47 12.62 7.40 -12.39
C GLN A 47 12.59 6.03 -11.70
N LYS A 48 12.54 6.00 -10.36
CA LYS A 48 12.68 4.75 -9.59
C LYS A 48 11.47 4.46 -8.70
N LEU A 49 11.17 5.36 -7.77
CA LEU A 49 10.20 5.07 -6.73
C LEU A 49 8.76 5.11 -7.25
N VAL A 50 8.40 6.15 -8.01
CA VAL A 50 7.05 6.30 -8.58
C VAL A 50 6.68 5.08 -9.46
N PRO A 51 7.51 4.62 -10.42
CA PRO A 51 7.21 3.40 -11.18
C PRO A 51 7.07 2.14 -10.32
N LEU A 52 7.87 2.01 -9.25
CA LEU A 52 7.76 0.89 -8.32
C LEU A 52 6.41 0.92 -7.59
N LEU A 53 5.97 2.10 -7.13
CA LEU A 53 4.69 2.25 -6.47
C LEU A 53 3.52 2.02 -7.44
N ASP A 54 3.59 2.52 -8.68
CA ASP A 54 2.60 2.26 -9.73
C ASP A 54 2.45 0.77 -10.01
N SER A 55 3.56 0.03 -10.10
CA SER A 55 3.55 -1.43 -10.25
C SER A 55 2.86 -2.11 -9.06
N ARG A 56 3.07 -1.63 -7.84
CA ARG A 56 2.37 -2.14 -6.65
C ARG A 56 0.88 -1.88 -6.71
N LEU A 57 0.43 -0.69 -7.14
CA LEU A 57 -0.99 -0.39 -7.27
C LEU A 57 -1.66 -1.23 -8.34
N PHE A 58 -0.98 -1.43 -9.48
CA PHE A 58 -1.47 -2.35 -10.51
C PHE A 58 -1.66 -3.75 -9.93
N ALA A 59 -0.66 -4.30 -9.24
CA ALA A 59 -0.73 -5.62 -8.62
C ALA A 59 -1.85 -5.70 -7.55
N ALA A 60 -2.03 -4.64 -6.75
CA ALA A 60 -3.09 -4.57 -5.74
C ALA A 60 -4.49 -4.58 -6.38
N ARG A 61 -4.68 -3.83 -7.47
CA ARG A 61 -5.94 -3.80 -8.22
C ARG A 61 -6.23 -5.12 -8.91
N THR A 62 -5.22 -5.79 -9.45
CA THR A 62 -5.37 -7.15 -9.98
C THR A 62 -5.77 -8.12 -8.87
N ALA A 63 -5.13 -8.04 -7.70
CA ALA A 63 -5.47 -8.86 -6.56
C ALA A 63 -6.91 -8.61 -6.04
N MET A 64 -7.38 -7.37 -6.08
CA MET A 64 -8.78 -7.02 -5.80
C MET A 64 -9.76 -7.72 -6.75
N PHE A 65 -9.41 -7.86 -8.03
CA PHE A 65 -10.24 -8.60 -8.98
C PHE A 65 -10.35 -10.09 -8.64
N HIS A 66 -9.28 -10.70 -8.11
CA HIS A 66 -9.34 -12.07 -7.62
C HIS A 66 -10.25 -12.21 -6.39
N LEU A 67 -10.20 -11.23 -5.48
CA LEU A 67 -11.06 -11.20 -4.30
C LEU A 67 -12.55 -11.22 -4.68
N THR A 68 -12.96 -10.45 -5.71
CA THR A 68 -14.38 -10.44 -6.16
C THR A 68 -14.85 -11.77 -6.74
N THR A 69 -13.91 -12.63 -7.16
CA THR A 69 -14.18 -14.01 -7.62
C THR A 69 -14.02 -15.05 -6.51
N GLY A 70 -13.72 -14.64 -5.27
CA GLY A 70 -13.60 -15.50 -4.10
C GLY A 70 -12.18 -16.03 -3.82
N ASP A 71 -11.16 -15.60 -4.58
CA ASP A 71 -9.75 -15.95 -4.30
C ASP A 71 -9.04 -14.80 -3.56
N GLU A 72 -8.86 -14.97 -2.26
CA GLU A 72 -8.24 -13.97 -1.38
C GLU A 72 -6.71 -13.99 -1.43
N ASN A 73 -6.11 -15.08 -1.90
CA ASN A 73 -4.66 -15.32 -1.77
C ASN A 73 -3.81 -14.25 -2.46
N PRO A 74 -4.16 -13.75 -3.66
CA PRO A 74 -3.40 -12.70 -4.31
C PRO A 74 -3.37 -11.41 -3.48
N LEU A 75 -4.49 -11.05 -2.86
CA LEU A 75 -4.59 -9.82 -2.05
C LEU A 75 -3.82 -10.00 -0.74
N LEU A 76 -3.93 -11.16 -0.11
CA LEU A 76 -3.16 -11.48 1.09
C LEU A 76 -1.65 -11.44 0.82
N ALA A 77 -1.19 -12.07 -0.27
CA ALA A 77 0.21 -12.08 -0.64
C ALA A 77 0.75 -10.66 -0.87
N HIS A 78 -0.03 -9.82 -1.54
CA HIS A 78 0.33 -8.43 -1.80
C HIS A 78 0.34 -7.58 -0.51
N ALA A 79 -0.65 -7.76 0.38
CA ALA A 79 -0.70 -7.10 1.67
C ALA A 79 0.49 -7.50 2.56
N LEU A 80 0.87 -8.78 2.58
CA LEU A 80 2.05 -9.26 3.32
C LEU A 80 3.33 -8.57 2.86
N GLN A 81 3.52 -8.37 1.56
CA GLN A 81 4.65 -7.63 1.01
C GLN A 81 4.58 -6.13 1.38
N SER A 82 3.39 -5.54 1.35
CA SER A 82 3.19 -4.12 1.63
C SER A 82 3.47 -3.72 3.08
N ARG A 83 3.57 -4.66 4.01
CA ARG A 83 4.08 -4.42 5.37
C ARG A 83 5.53 -3.91 5.38
N PHE A 84 6.29 -4.19 4.31
CA PHE A 84 7.67 -3.72 4.13
C PHE A 84 7.78 -2.43 3.29
N LEU A 85 6.66 -1.83 2.89
CA LEU A 85 6.65 -0.59 2.10
C LEU A 85 7.45 0.54 2.74
N ALA A 86 7.43 0.64 4.08
CA ALA A 86 8.24 1.62 4.79
C ALA A 86 9.72 1.47 4.46
N ARG A 87 10.25 0.25 4.62
CA ARG A 87 11.64 -0.11 4.29
C ARG A 87 11.98 0.15 2.83
N ASP A 88 11.06 -0.16 1.91
CA ASP A 88 11.30 0.02 0.47
C ASP A 88 11.39 1.50 0.07
N MET A 89 10.93 2.40 0.92
CA MET A 89 10.97 3.85 0.73
C MET A 89 12.04 4.56 1.58
N ASP A 90 12.69 3.87 2.53
CA ASP A 90 13.63 4.49 3.49
C ASP A 90 14.86 5.14 2.83
N ASP A 91 15.29 4.60 1.67
CA ASP A 91 16.43 5.14 0.92
C ASP A 91 16.09 6.41 0.11
N TYR A 92 14.82 6.84 0.11
CA TYR A 92 14.34 7.99 -0.64
C TYR A 92 14.01 9.13 0.33
N SER A 93 14.60 10.30 0.11
CA SER A 93 14.27 11.49 0.91
C SER A 93 12.84 11.94 0.63
N PHE A 94 12.04 12.18 1.67
CA PHE A 94 10.65 12.65 1.56
C PHE A 94 10.56 14.18 1.46
N ASP A 95 11.62 14.89 1.86
CA ASP A 95 11.67 16.36 1.90
C ASP A 95 11.90 17.00 0.52
N PHE A 96 12.04 16.19 -0.53
CA PHE A 96 12.42 16.64 -1.87
C PHE A 96 11.44 17.64 -2.50
N ALA A 97 10.17 17.63 -2.08
CA ALA A 97 9.13 18.56 -2.52
C ALA A 97 8.71 19.56 -1.43
N GLY A 98 9.45 19.63 -0.32
CA GLY A 98 9.16 20.48 0.84
C GLY A 98 8.50 19.72 2.00
N GLY A 99 8.50 20.35 3.17
CA GLY A 99 8.09 19.71 4.43
C GLY A 99 6.63 19.29 4.50
N GLU A 100 5.73 19.96 3.77
CA GLU A 100 4.32 19.59 3.71
C GLU A 100 4.13 18.25 2.99
N PHE A 101 4.70 18.10 1.78
CA PHE A 101 4.68 16.84 1.04
C PHE A 101 5.36 15.73 1.83
N ALA A 102 6.46 16.03 2.52
CA ALA A 102 7.16 15.04 3.33
C ALA A 102 6.27 14.47 4.45
N ALA A 103 5.56 15.34 5.17
CA ALA A 103 4.64 14.95 6.22
C ALA A 103 3.47 14.11 5.67
N GLN A 104 2.89 14.53 4.54
CA GLN A 104 1.79 13.81 3.91
C GLN A 104 2.23 12.44 3.38
N LEU A 105 3.39 12.35 2.71
CA LEU A 105 3.93 11.09 2.18
C LEU A 105 4.21 10.09 3.32
N LYS A 106 4.79 10.57 4.42
CA LYS A 106 5.04 9.75 5.62
C LYS A 106 3.76 9.24 6.25
N GLU A 107 2.76 10.09 6.39
CA GLU A 107 1.47 9.67 6.95
C GLU A 107 0.75 8.66 6.03
N LYS A 108 0.71 8.90 4.71
CA LYS A 108 0.10 7.98 3.76
C LYS A 108 0.82 6.62 3.74
N GLN A 109 2.15 6.61 3.76
CA GLN A 109 2.94 5.39 3.89
C GLN A 109 2.54 4.59 5.15
N ARG A 110 2.46 5.26 6.31
CA ARG A 110 2.05 4.63 7.58
C ARG A 110 0.64 4.04 7.49
N LEU A 111 -0.31 4.76 6.90
CA LEU A 111 -1.68 4.30 6.72
C LEU A 111 -1.77 3.08 5.78
N VAL A 112 -0.98 3.05 4.70
CA VAL A 112 -0.91 1.89 3.80
C VAL A 112 -0.37 0.66 4.52
N VAL A 113 0.72 0.79 5.27
CA VAL A 113 1.29 -0.32 6.06
C VAL A 113 0.29 -0.83 7.09
N TYR A 114 -0.43 0.08 7.76
CA TYR A 114 -1.44 -0.30 8.74
C TYR A 114 -2.64 -1.01 8.08
N ALA A 115 -3.14 -0.51 6.96
CA ALA A 115 -4.23 -1.15 6.22
C ALA A 115 -3.82 -2.54 5.68
N ALA A 116 -2.59 -2.69 5.21
CA ALA A 116 -2.04 -3.98 4.81
C ALA A 116 -2.01 -4.97 5.99
N TRP A 117 -1.60 -4.51 7.18
CA TRP A 117 -1.68 -5.33 8.39
C TRP A 117 -3.11 -5.74 8.74
N GLN A 118 -4.10 -4.84 8.60
CA GLN A 118 -5.52 -5.16 8.83
C GLN A 118 -6.03 -6.26 7.88
N VAL A 119 -5.64 -6.20 6.60
CA VAL A 119 -5.93 -7.25 5.61
C VAL A 119 -5.31 -8.58 6.04
N CYS A 120 -4.03 -8.59 6.43
CA CYS A 120 -3.37 -9.80 6.90
C CYS A 120 -4.03 -10.38 8.17
N HIS A 121 -4.42 -9.52 9.11
CA HIS A 121 -5.06 -9.93 10.37
C HIS A 121 -6.46 -10.52 10.11
N ALA A 122 -7.24 -9.92 9.21
CA ALA A 122 -8.55 -10.44 8.82
C ALA A 122 -8.46 -11.83 8.16
N ALA A 123 -7.45 -12.04 7.32
CA ALA A 123 -7.14 -13.35 6.74
C ALA A 123 -6.53 -14.34 7.76
N GLY A 124 -6.16 -13.87 8.95
CA GLY A 124 -5.53 -14.70 9.99
C GLY A 124 -4.08 -15.09 9.70
N ALA A 125 -3.38 -14.31 8.89
CA ALA A 125 -1.97 -14.52 8.56
C ALA A 125 -1.01 -13.84 9.56
N VAL A 126 -1.54 -13.00 10.46
CA VAL A 126 -0.84 -12.32 11.56
C VAL A 126 -1.72 -12.21 12.79
#